data_AF-A0A6G8U6L7-F1
#
_entry.id   AF-A0A6G8U6L7-F1
#
_cell.length_a   1.000
_cell.length_b   1.000
_cell.length_c   1.000
_cell.angle_alpha   90.00
_cell.angle_beta   90.00
_cell.angle_gamma   90.00
#
_symmetry.space_group_name_H-M   'P 1'
#
loop_
_entity.id
_entity.type
_entity.pdbx_description
1 polymer ?
#
loop_
_entity_poly.entity_id
_entity_poly.type
_entity_poly.pdbx_seq_one_letter_code
_entity_poly.pdbx_strand_id
1 'polypeptide(L)' 'MPDLDYVRREIERMRIQIGRQRKEVLQLQRAGLGTASAEALLSRMEAKVDDLCAQRDALKAAQPRPTRGRVLGGRTW' A
#
# COMPACT_ATOMS: atom_id res chain seq x y z
N MET A 1 -9.44 -9.79 13.43
CA MET A 1 -8.94 -9.51 12.08
C MET A 1 -8.47 -8.06 12.03
N PRO A 2 -7.38 -7.73 11.33
CA PRO A 2 -6.99 -6.34 11.13
C PRO A 2 -8.12 -5.59 10.42
N ASP A 3 -8.49 -4.43 10.96
CA ASP A 3 -9.52 -3.57 10.37
C ASP A 3 -9.00 -2.85 9.11
N LEU A 4 -9.90 -2.47 8.20
CA LEU A 4 -9.52 -1.81 6.95
C LEU A 4 -8.73 -0.51 7.19
N ASP A 5 -9.05 0.25 8.23
CA ASP A 5 -8.33 1.47 8.57
C ASP A 5 -6.94 1.19 9.14
N TYR A 6 -6.76 0.08 9.86
CA TYR A 6 -5.43 -0.38 10.26
C TYR A 6 -4.57 -0.69 9.04
N VAL A 7 -5.09 -1.46 8.07
CA VAL A 7 -4.35 -1.81 6.86
C VAL A 7 -4.00 -0.57 6.04
N ARG A 8 -4.92 0.40 5.92
CA ARG A 8 -4.64 1.69 5.24
C ARG A 8 -3.50 2.45 5.91
N ARG A 9 -3.54 2.63 7.23
CA ARG A 9 -2.50 3.33 7.99
C ARG A 9 -1.15 2.64 7.87
N GLU A 10 -1.13 1.31 7.90
CA GLU A 10 0.11 0.56 7.77
C GLU A 10 0.72 0.69 6.36
N ILE A 11 -0.10 0.72 5.30
CA ILE A 11 0.37 1.02 3.93
C ILE A 11 1.00 2.42 3.87
N GLU A 12 0.37 3.42 4.46
CA GLU A 12 0.89 4.80 4.48
C GLU A 12 2.22 4.89 5.22
N ARG A 13 2.31 4.26 6.41
CA ARG A 13 3.53 4.19 7.19
C ARG A 13 4.66 3.50 6.41
N MET A 14 4.38 2.36 5.80
CA MET A 14 5.35 1.61 5.01
C MET A 14 5.85 2.42 3.81
N ARG A 15 4.98 3.16 3.11
CA ARG A 15 5.38 4.04 2.00
C ARG A 15 6.34 5.14 2.45
N ILE A 16 6.13 5.72 3.62
CA ILE A 16 7.06 6.70 4.20
C ILE A 16 8.42 6.05 4.49
N GLN A 17 8.43 4.85 5.05
CA GLN A 17 9.67 4.11 5.32
C GLN A 17 10.41 3.75 4.03
N ILE A 18 9.71 3.28 2.99
CA ILE A 18 10.27 3.01 1.65
C ILE A 18 10.91 4.28 1.08
N GLY A 19 10.23 5.43 1.19
CA GLY A 19 10.77 6.71 0.73
C GLY A 19 12.07 7.11 1.46
N ARG A 20 12.19 6.79 2.75
CA ARG A 20 13.44 6.98 3.53
C ARG A 20 14.52 6.01 3.09
N GLN A 21 14.19 4.72 2.92
CA GLN A 21 15.14 3.70 2.49
C GLN A 21 15.73 4.00 1.11
N ARG A 22 14.90 4.48 0.17
CA ARG A 22 15.37 4.91 -1.16
C ARG A 22 16.37 6.08 -1.08
N LYS A 23 16.18 7.01 -0.14
CA LYS A 23 17.14 8.11 0.08
C LYS A 23 18.44 7.60 0.67
N GLU A 24 18.39 6.65 1.59
CA GLU A 24 19.58 6.00 2.16
C GLU A 24 20.37 5.26 1.09
N VAL A 25 19.71 4.45 0.25
CA VAL A 25 20.34 3.77 -0.89
C VAL A 25 21.04 4.78 -1.79
N LEU A 26 20.39 5.89 -2.15
CA LEU A 26 20.99 6.94 -2.98
C LEU A 26 22.22 7.59 -2.31
N GLN A 27 22.19 7.80 -1.00
CA GLN A 27 23.33 8.34 -0.25
C GLN A 27 24.51 7.37 -0.25
N LEU A 28 24.25 6.08 -0.03
CA LEU A 28 25.28 5.03 -0.08
C LEU A 28 25.90 4.92 -1.48
N GLN A 29 25.09 4.95 -2.54
CA GLN A 29 25.56 4.95 -3.92
C GLN A 29 26.46 6.16 -4.22
N ARG A 30 26.07 7.36 -3.77
CA ARG A 30 26.87 8.59 -3.94
C ARG A 30 28.18 8.55 -3.17
N ALA A 31 28.22 7.85 -2.04
CA ALA A 31 29.43 7.62 -1.26
C ALA A 31 30.32 6.50 -1.82
N GLY A 32 29.89 5.82 -2.90
CA GLY A 32 30.61 4.66 -3.45
C GLY A 32 30.58 3.42 -2.55
N LEU A 33 29.63 3.37 -1.61
CA LEU A 33 29.45 2.24 -0.69
C LEU A 33 28.53 1.18 -1.30
N GLY A 34 28.76 -0.09 -0.94
CA GLY A 34 27.91 -1.19 -1.39
C GLY A 34 26.47 -1.04 -0.91
N THR A 35 25.52 -1.15 -1.83
CA THR A 35 24.07 -0.95 -1.56
C THR A 35 23.24 -2.23 -1.54
N ALA A 36 23.86 -3.39 -1.79
CA ALA A 36 23.15 -4.67 -1.95
C ALA A 36 22.22 -5.02 -0.78
N SER A 37 22.67 -4.77 0.47
CA SER A 37 21.85 -5.04 1.66
C SER A 37 20.67 -4.07 1.79
N ALA A 38 20.88 -2.79 1.49
CA ALA A 38 19.85 -1.77 1.55
C ALA A 38 18.80 -1.95 0.43
N GLU A 39 19.23 -2.38 -0.76
CA GLU A 39 18.35 -2.74 -1.88
C GLU A 39 17.54 -4.01 -1.58
N ALA A 40 18.15 -5.03 -0.97
CA ALA A 40 17.42 -6.22 -0.52
C ALA A 40 16.35 -5.89 0.54
N LEU A 41 16.65 -4.98 1.47
CA LEU A 41 15.67 -4.48 2.43
C LEU A 41 14.52 -3.74 1.73
N LEU A 42 14.86 -2.83 0.80
CA LEU A 42 13.87 -2.08 0.03
C LEU A 42 12.91 -3.02 -0.71
N SER A 43 13.43 -4.05 -1.38
CA SER A 43 12.61 -5.05 -2.08
C SER A 43 11.64 -5.78 -1.15
N ARG A 44 12.09 -6.18 0.05
CA ARG A 44 11.21 -6.82 1.05
C ARG A 44 10.12 -5.88 1.56
N MET A 45 10.43 -4.60 1.72
CA MET A 45 9.45 -3.59 2.13
C MET A 45 8.39 -3.36 1.04
N GLU A 46 8.79 -3.33 -0.23
CA GLU A 46 7.89 -3.23 -1.37
C GLU A 46 6.96 -4.43 -1.46
N ALA A 47 7.50 -5.65 -1.38
CA ALA A 47 6.70 -6.88 -1.34
C ALA A 47 5.67 -6.87 -0.19
N LYS A 48 6.06 -6.37 0.99
CA LYS A 48 5.14 -6.25 2.13
C LYS A 48 4.00 -5.25 1.87
N VAL A 49 4.26 -4.16 1.15
CA VAL A 49 3.22 -3.20 0.76
C VAL A 49 2.24 -3.82 -0.23
N ASP A 50 2.74 -4.63 -1.17
CA ASP A 50 1.89 -5.34 -2.13
C ASP A 50 0.96 -6.33 -1.41
N ASP A 51 1.47 -7.09 -0.43
CA ASP A 51 0.67 -7.97 0.42
C ASP A 51 -0.41 -7.20 1.21
N LEU A 52 -0.08 -6.03 1.74
CA LEU A 52 -1.05 -5.18 2.45
C LEU A 52 -2.10 -4.61 1.49
N CYS A 53 -1.74 -4.29 0.26
CA CYS A 53 -2.69 -3.85 -0.76
C CYS A 53 -3.65 -4.98 -1.14
N ALA A 54 -3.16 -6.20 -1.34
CA ALA A 54 -3.99 -7.37 -1.58
C ALA A 54 -4.97 -7.62 -0.40
N GLN A 55 -4.48 -7.54 0.84
CA GLN A 55 -5.32 -7.65 2.03
C GLN A 55 -6.39 -6.56 2.11
N ARG A 56 -6.03 -5.30 1.83
CA ARG A 56 -6.98 -4.18 1.77
C ARG A 56 -8.09 -4.45 0.76
N ASP A 57 -7.74 -4.99 -0.40
CA ASP A 57 -8.70 -5.23 -1.48
C ASP A 57 -9.62 -6.41 -1.16
N ALA A 58 -9.09 -7.46 -0.51
CA ALA A 58 -9.90 -8.54 0.06
C ALA A 58 -10.87 -8.04 1.15
N LEU A 59 -10.41 -7.20 2.07
CA LEU A 59 -11.26 -6.59 3.12
C LEU A 59 -12.32 -5.65 2.56
N LYS A 60 -12.02 -4.93 1.47
CA LYS A 60 -13.01 -4.11 0.74
C LYS A 60 -14.05 -4.96 0.03
N ALA A 61 -13.65 -6.10 -0.54
CA ALA A 61 -14.57 -7.03 -1.21
C ALA A 61 -15.47 -7.77 -0.21
N ALA A 62 -14.95 -8.08 0.98
CA ALA A 62 -15.69 -8.75 2.05
C ALA A 62 -16.68 -7.83 2.78
N GLN A 63 -16.47 -6.50 2.76
CA GLN A 63 -17.44 -5.57 3.30
C GLN A 63 -18.71 -5.59 2.45
N PRO A 64 -19.91 -5.71 3.06
CA PRO A 64 -21.15 -5.59 2.34
C PRO A 64 -21.17 -4.22 1.67
N ARG A 65 -21.04 -4.20 0.34
CA ARG A 65 -21.31 -2.98 -0.42
C ARG A 65 -22.71 -2.55 0.00
N PRO A 66 -22.94 -1.29 0.45
CA PRO A 66 -24.30 -0.79 0.46
C PRO A 66 -24.77 -0.99 -0.97
N THR A 67 -25.75 -1.87 -1.17
CA THR A 67 -26.47 -1.99 -2.41
C THR A 67 -26.91 -0.57 -2.73
N ARG A 68 -26.17 0.13 -3.61
CA ARG A 68 -26.72 1.32 -4.26
C ARG A 68 -27.98 0.78 -4.89
N GLY A 69 -29.11 1.06 -4.26
CA GLY A 69 -30.42 0.76 -4.82
C GLY A 69 -30.33 1.21 -6.27
N ARG A 70 -30.64 0.31 -7.19
CA ARG A 70 -30.79 0.65 -8.60
C ARG A 70 -31.70 1.88 -8.64
N VAL A 71 -31.13 3.07 -8.82
CA VAL A 71 -31.92 4.22 -9.23
C VAL A 71 -32.11 4.04 -10.73
N LEU A 72 -33.00 3.11 -11.09
CA LEU A 72 -33.73 3.14 -12.34
C LEU A 72 -34.95 4.04 -12.11
N GLY A 73 -34.71 5.29 -11.72
CA GLY A 73 -35.73 6.34 -11.65
C GLY A 73 -35.74 7.06 -12.99
N GLY A 74 -36.79 6.82 -13.78
CA GLY A 74 -36.93 7.32 -15.14
C GLY A 74 -36.85 8.84 -15.26
N ARG A 75 -36.27 9.28 -16.37
CA ARG A 75 -36.46 10.65 -16.87
C ARG A 75 -37.93 10.79 -17.29
N THR A 76 -38.70 11.57 -16.53
CA THR A 76 -39.96 12.14 -17.00
C THR A 76 -39.63 13.41 -17.79
N TRP A 77 -40.18 13.48 -19.01
CA TRP A 77 -40.16 14.65 -19.89
C TRP A 77 -41.12 15.73 -19.39
#